data_AF-A0A7K1ARS1-F1
#
_entry.id   AF-A0A7K1ARS1-F1
#
_cell.length_a   1.000
_cell.length_b   1.000
_cell.length_c   1.000
_cell.angle_alpha   90.00
_cell.angle_beta   90.00
_cell.angle_gamma   90.00
#
_symmetry.space_group_name_H-M   'P 1'
#
loop_
_entity.id
_entity.type
_entity.pdbx_description
1 polymer ?
#
loop_
_entity_poly.entity_id
_entity_poly.type
_entity_poly.pdbx_seq_one_letter_code
_entity_poly.pdbx_strand_id
1 'polypeptide(L)' 'MSEISGAGMPDGWQRLWAPHRLEYLRGENRPLDGNEVQCPFCRIPTLTDEEGLIVYRGVSAYVVMNLYPYNPGHL' A
#
# COMPACT_ATOMS: atom_id res chain seq x y z
N MET A 1 -18.82 21.49 -3.90
CA MET A 1 -18.44 20.46 -2.91
C MET A 1 -19.56 19.44 -2.92
N SER A 2 -19.30 18.19 -3.29
CA SER A 2 -20.34 17.15 -3.30
C SER A 2 -20.76 16.86 -1.87
N GLU A 3 -22.05 17.00 -1.56
CA GLU A 3 -22.58 16.63 -0.25
C GLU A 3 -22.44 15.12 -0.04
N ILE A 4 -21.75 14.73 1.02
CA ILE A 4 -21.69 13.34 1.46
C ILE A 4 -22.98 13.08 2.25
N SER A 5 -23.89 12.29 1.69
CA SER A 5 -25.13 11.88 2.35
C SER A 5 -24.84 10.82 3.43
N GLY A 6 -25.13 11.12 4.70
CA GLY A 6 -24.97 10.21 5.84
C GLY A 6 -25.06 10.91 7.19
N ALA A 7 -25.09 10.16 8.28
CA ALA A 7 -24.97 10.73 9.63
C ALA A 7 -23.52 11.18 9.88
N GLY A 8 -23.31 12.44 10.23
CA GLY A 8 -21.99 12.99 10.56
C GLY A 8 -21.99 14.52 10.63
N MET A 9 -21.04 15.08 11.38
CA MET A 9 -20.79 16.52 11.37
C MET A 9 -19.84 16.86 10.20
N PRO A 10 -20.12 17.93 9.43
CA PRO A 10 -19.18 18.40 8.43
C PRO A 10 -17.84 18.76 9.08
N ASP A 11 -16.75 18.37 8.43
CA ASP A 11 -15.39 18.72 8.83
C ASP A 11 -14.50 19.00 7.60
N GLY A 12 -13.27 19.45 7.84
CA GLY A 12 -12.31 19.78 6.80
C GLY A 12 -11.53 18.58 6.23
N TRP A 13 -11.85 17.34 6.64
CA TRP A 13 -11.07 16.17 6.23
C TRP A 13 -11.45 15.70 4.83
N GLN A 14 -10.45 15.61 3.95
CA GLN A 14 -10.60 14.93 2.67
C GLN A 14 -10.43 13.42 2.87
N ARG A 15 -11.53 12.68 2.75
CA ARG A 15 -11.55 11.23 3.01
C ARG A 15 -11.25 10.45 1.74
N LEU A 16 -10.23 9.60 1.81
CA LEU A 16 -9.96 8.56 0.82
C LEU A 16 -10.40 7.21 1.40
N TRP A 17 -11.39 6.60 0.76
CA TRP A 17 -11.88 5.27 1.14
C TRP A 17 -11.13 4.21 0.35
N ALA A 18 -10.37 3.35 1.05
CA ALA A 18 -9.53 2.31 0.45
C ALA A 18 -9.80 0.94 1.11
N PRO A 19 -11.00 0.36 0.89
CA PRO A 19 -11.44 -0.85 1.60
C PRO A 19 -10.57 -2.08 1.34
N HIS A 20 -9.95 -2.18 0.16
CA HIS A 20 -8.99 -3.24 -0.19
C HIS A 20 -7.76 -3.29 0.73
N ARG A 21 -7.48 -2.24 1.49
CA ARG A 21 -6.34 -2.20 2.44
C ARG A 21 -6.62 -2.95 3.74
N LEU A 22 -7.86 -3.39 3.96
CA LEU A 22 -8.27 -4.00 5.23
C LEU A 22 -7.53 -5.32 5.52
N GLU A 23 -7.26 -6.12 4.49
CA GLU A 23 -6.50 -7.38 4.59
C GLU A 23 -5.08 -7.14 5.10
N TYR A 24 -4.36 -6.18 4.49
CA TYR A 24 -3.04 -5.77 4.96
C TYR A 24 -3.05 -5.28 6.42
N LEU A 25 -4.05 -4.47 6.78
CA LEU A 25 -4.19 -3.96 8.15
C LEU A 25 -4.49 -5.07 9.17
N ARG A 26 -5.11 -6.17 8.75
CA ARG A 26 -5.34 -7.37 9.56
C ARG A 26 -4.08 -8.24 9.72
N GLY A 27 -2.99 -7.89 9.04
CA GLY A 27 -1.69 -8.56 9.15
C GLY A 27 -1.38 -9.54 8.03
N GLU A 28 -2.28 -9.70 7.06
CA GLU A 28 -1.98 -10.49 5.86
C GLU A 28 -0.85 -9.79 5.09
N ASN A 29 0.24 -10.52 4.81
CA ASN A 29 1.44 -10.00 4.12
C ASN A 29 2.22 -8.91 4.87
N ARG A 30 1.97 -8.70 6.17
CA ARG A 30 2.78 -7.81 7.02
C ARG A 30 3.79 -8.62 7.85
N PRO A 31 5.08 -8.29 7.83
CA PRO A 31 6.04 -8.84 8.78
C PRO A 31 5.64 -8.45 10.21
N LEU A 32 5.41 -9.44 11.07
CA LEU A 32 5.09 -9.28 12.49
C LEU A 32 5.97 -10.24 13.30
N ASP A 33 6.21 -9.91 14.57
CA ASP A 33 6.95 -10.80 15.46
C ASP A 33 6.26 -12.18 15.54
N GLY A 34 6.98 -13.23 15.16
CA GLY A 34 6.49 -14.61 15.22
C GLY A 34 5.72 -15.12 14.00
N ASN A 35 5.69 -14.38 12.88
CA ASN A 35 5.17 -14.91 11.61
C ASN A 35 6.28 -15.15 10.57
N GLU A 36 5.99 -15.98 9.57
CA GLU A 36 6.94 -16.35 8.49
C GLU A 36 7.00 -15.32 7.35
N VAL A 37 6.37 -14.16 7.51
CA VAL A 37 6.28 -13.15 6.46
C VAL A 37 7.61 -12.42 6.34
N GLN A 38 8.29 -12.62 5.21
CA GLN A 38 9.56 -11.96 4.93
C GLN A 38 9.39 -10.45 4.76
N CYS A 39 10.43 -9.69 5.11
CA CYS A 39 10.55 -8.26 4.80
C CYS A 39 10.29 -8.03 3.29
N PRO A 40 9.20 -7.35 2.89
CA PRO A 40 8.87 -7.18 1.48
C PRO A 40 9.92 -6.36 0.75
N PHE A 41 10.46 -5.31 1.39
CA PHE A 41 11.51 -4.48 0.79
C PHE A 41 12.85 -5.20 0.61
N CYS A 42 13.05 -6.30 1.32
CA CYS A 42 14.24 -7.13 1.22
C CYS A 42 14.06 -8.20 0.13
N ARG A 43 12.85 -8.76 0.00
CA ARG A 43 12.50 -9.78 -1.00
C ARG A 43 12.31 -9.19 -2.39
N ILE A 44 11.61 -8.07 -2.53
CA ILE A 44 11.23 -7.49 -3.83
C ILE A 44 12.42 -7.30 -4.79
N PRO A 45 13.60 -6.81 -4.36
CA PRO A 45 14.75 -6.67 -5.25
C PRO A 45 15.26 -7.96 -5.89
N THR A 46 14.92 -9.14 -5.34
CA THR A 46 15.35 -10.45 -5.87
C THR A 46 14.38 -11.02 -6.91
N LEU A 47 13.24 -10.38 -7.14
CA LEU A 47 12.22 -10.78 -8.10
C LEU A 47 12.41 -10.07 -9.44
N THR A 48 11.67 -10.51 -10.46
CA THR A 48 11.48 -9.73 -11.69
C THR A 48 10.72 -8.43 -11.39
N ASP A 49 10.82 -7.44 -12.29
CA ASP A 49 10.18 -6.14 -12.07
C ASP A 49 8.65 -6.27 -12.03
N GLU A 50 8.09 -7.14 -12.86
CA GLU A 50 6.66 -7.42 -12.93
C GLU A 50 6.16 -8.09 -11.65
N GLU A 51 6.88 -9.09 -11.13
CA GLU A 51 6.49 -9.80 -9.89
C GLU A 51 6.69 -8.94 -8.63
N GLY A 52 7.74 -8.10 -8.63
CA GLY A 52 8.06 -7.19 -7.54
C GLY A 52 7.27 -5.89 -7.57
N LEU A 53 6.52 -5.63 -8.63
CA LEU A 53 5.89 -4.35 -8.94
C LEU A 53 6.88 -3.18 -8.97
N ILE A 54 8.10 -3.44 -9.41
CA ILE A 54 9.17 -2.44 -9.49
C ILE A 54 8.92 -1.57 -10.73
N VAL A 55 8.95 -0.26 -10.52
CA VAL A 55 8.85 0.75 -11.58
C VAL A 55 10.24 1.14 -12.10
N TYR A 56 11.23 1.18 -11.20
CA TYR A 56 12.59 1.61 -11.54
C TYR A 56 13.63 1.07 -10.57
N ARG A 57 14.81 0.67 -11.08
CA ARG A 57 15.99 0.30 -10.30
C ARG A 57 17.10 1.33 -10.46
N GLY A 58 17.47 1.98 -9.36
CA GLY A 58 18.60 2.89 -9.28
C GLY A 58 19.85 2.22 -8.68
N VAL A 59 20.89 3.03 -8.45
CA VAL A 59 22.18 2.55 -7.90
C VAL A 59 22.08 2.20 -6.41
N SER A 60 21.31 3.00 -5.64
CA SER A 60 21.21 2.86 -4.18
C SER A 60 19.79 2.70 -3.67
N ALA A 61 18.80 2.78 -4.56
CA ALA A 61 17.38 2.69 -4.23
C ALA A 61 16.59 2.20 -5.45
N TYR A 62 15.37 1.75 -5.23
CA TYR A 62 14.42 1.36 -6.28
C TYR A 62 13.04 1.95 -5.96
N VAL A 63 12.20 2.08 -6.99
CA VAL A 63 10.82 2.55 -6.88
C VAL A 63 9.90 1.36 -7.09
N VAL A 64 8.92 1.17 -6.22
CA VAL A 64 8.01 0.03 -6.23
C VAL A 64 6.58 0.49 -6.02
N MET A 65 5.63 -0.07 -6.77
CA MET A 65 4.22 0.24 -6.56
C MET A 65 3.72 -0.32 -5.23
N ASN A 66 2.86 0.44 -4.56
CA ASN A 66 2.20 -0.04 -3.36
C ASN A 66 1.09 -1.05 -3.75
N LEU A 67 1.19 -2.29 -3.26
CA LEU A 67 0.17 -3.33 -3.47
C LEU A 67 -1.20 -2.96 -2.88
N TYR A 68 -1.23 -2.08 -1.88
CA TYR A 68 -2.42 -1.59 -1.18
C TYR A 68 -2.55 -0.05 -1.32
N PRO A 69 -2.78 0.46 -2.54
CA PRO A 69 -2.64 1.89 -2.86
C PRO A 69 -3.77 2.74 -2.27
N TYR A 70 -3.50 4.02 -1.98
CA TYR A 70 -4.58 4.98 -1.67
C TYR A 70 -5.24 5.53 -2.95
N ASN A 71 -4.41 5.80 -3.96
CA ASN A 71 -4.81 6.27 -5.29
C ASN A 71 -3.96 5.55 -6.35
N PRO A 72 -4.42 5.49 -7.62
CA PRO A 72 -3.60 4.99 -8.72
C PRO A 72 -2.26 5.73 -8.81
N GLY A 73 -1.18 4.98 -9.01
CA GLY A 73 0.18 5.55 -9.02
C GLY A 73 0.86 5.65 -7.66
N HIS A 74 0.24 5.16 -6.58
CA HIS A 74 0.91 5.09 -5.27
C HIS A 74 2.08 4.09 -5.33
N LEU A 75 3.25 4.57 -4.94
CA LEU A 75 4.56 3.92 -4.95
C LEU A 75 5.33 4.31 -3.68
#